data_AF-A0A0A2WG91-F1
#
_entry.id   AF-A0A0A2WG91-F1
#
_cell.length_a   1.000
_cell.length_b   1.000
_cell.length_c   1.000
_cell.angle_alpha   90.00
_cell.angle_beta   90.00
_cell.angle_gamma   90.00
#
_symmetry.space_group_name_H-M   'P 1'
#
loop_
_entity.id
_entity.type
_entity.pdbx_description
1 polymer ?
#
loop_
_entity_poly.entity_id
_entity_poly.type
_entity_poly.pdbx_seq_one_letter_code
_entity_poly.pdbx_strand_id
1 'polypeptide(L)'
;MSLHWLRGDTPARLGLAVSRKVDPRAVGRNRIKRVLRAEFRTLRLQLPAGDYVFVLRAAARTSDGPALRAAMHSLFRRAGALPPVALPVTAADGTMPAACPPGDPPPSP
;
A
#
# COMPACT_ATOMS: atom_id res chain seq x y z
N MET A 1 -16.06 8.25 0.99
CA MET A 1 -15.22 7.04 1.14
C MET A 1 -14.43 7.19 2.43
N SER A 2 -14.11 6.11 3.15
CA SER A 2 -13.24 6.14 4.33
C SER A 2 -12.08 5.16 4.17
N LEU A 3 -10.94 5.50 4.77
CA LEU A 3 -9.76 4.65 4.88
C LEU A 3 -9.50 4.42 6.37
N HIS A 4 -9.36 3.16 6.75
CA HIS A 4 -8.87 2.77 8.06
C HIS A 4 -7.49 2.18 7.88
N TRP A 5 -6.52 2.68 8.63
CA TRP A 5 -5.15 2.18 8.60
C TRP A 5 -4.77 1.71 9.99
N LEU A 6 -4.39 0.44 10.10
CA LEU A 6 -3.78 -0.15 11.28
C LEU A 6 -2.30 -0.36 10.99
N ARG A 7 -1.44 0.26 11.79
CA ARG A 7 0.01 0.03 11.71
C ARG A 7 0.34 -1.33 12.32
N GLY A 8 1.25 -2.06 11.70
CA GLY A 8 1.75 -3.34 12.20
C GLY A 8 2.96 -3.81 11.42
N ASP A 9 3.59 -4.89 11.88
CA ASP A 9 4.79 -5.48 11.25
C ASP A 9 4.50 -6.33 10.01
N THR A 10 3.23 -6.52 9.67
CA THR A 10 2.86 -7.28 8.48
C THR A 10 3.02 -6.45 7.21
N PRO A 11 3.47 -7.05 6.10
CA PRO A 11 3.58 -6.34 4.82
C PRO A 11 2.23 -5.74 4.42
N ALA A 12 2.25 -4.56 3.78
CA ALA A 12 1.05 -3.78 3.47
C ALA A 12 -0.07 -4.64 2.85
N ARG A 13 -1.19 -4.79 3.58
CA ARG A 13 -2.38 -5.55 3.15
C ARG A 13 -3.52 -4.60 2.81
N LEU A 14 -4.29 -4.95 1.78
CA LEU A 14 -5.44 -4.16 1.34
C LEU A 14 -6.76 -4.93 1.52
N GLY A 15 -7.61 -4.42 2.42
CA GLY A 15 -9.02 -4.74 2.51
C GLY A 15 -9.85 -3.76 1.68
N LEU A 16 -10.75 -4.26 0.84
CA LEU A 16 -11.70 -3.44 0.07
C LEU A 16 -13.13 -3.81 0.44
N ALA A 17 -13.89 -2.84 0.97
CA ALA A 17 -15.31 -2.96 1.23
C ALA A 17 -16.10 -2.07 0.26
N VAL A 18 -16.74 -2.67 -0.75
CA VAL A 18 -17.59 -1.97 -1.73
C VAL A 18 -19.05 -2.26 -1.44
N SER A 19 -19.83 -1.25 -1.03
CA SER A 19 -21.26 -1.40 -0.80
C SER A 19 -22.03 -1.67 -2.10
N ARG A 20 -23.13 -2.44 -2.03
CA ARG A 20 -24.10 -2.60 -3.13
C ARG A 20 -24.67 -1.27 -3.62
N LYS A 21 -24.71 -0.25 -2.76
CA LYS A 21 -25.19 1.10 -3.11
C LYS A 21 -24.24 1.86 -4.05
N VAL A 22 -22.98 1.43 -4.19
CA VAL A 22 -21.99 2.07 -5.10
C VAL A 22 -22.27 1.68 -6.54
N ASP A 23 -22.50 0.39 -6.79
CA ASP A 23 -22.94 -0.08 -8.09
C ASP A 23 -23.87 -1.29 -7.87
N PRO A 24 -25.12 -1.23 -8.38
CA PRO A 24 -26.05 -2.35 -8.26
C PRO A 24 -25.55 -3.61 -8.97
N ARG A 25 -24.72 -3.49 -10.02
CA ARG A 25 -24.16 -4.61 -10.77
C ARG A 25 -22.88 -5.12 -10.12
N ALA A 26 -22.79 -6.44 -9.95
CA ALA A 26 -21.60 -7.08 -9.40
C ALA A 26 -20.34 -6.83 -10.26
N VAL A 27 -20.50 -6.77 -11.59
CA VAL A 27 -19.41 -6.52 -12.53
C VAL A 27 -18.78 -5.15 -12.31
N GLY A 28 -19.58 -4.10 -12.12
CA GLY A 28 -19.05 -2.76 -11.86
C GLY A 28 -18.34 -2.66 -10.51
N ARG A 29 -18.90 -3.27 -9.45
CA ARG A 29 -18.19 -3.41 -8.15
C ARG A 29 -16.88 -4.18 -8.28
N ASN A 30 -16.85 -5.23 -9.10
CA ASN A 30 -15.63 -6.01 -9.35
C ASN A 30 -14.60 -5.22 -10.15
N ARG A 31 -15.03 -4.42 -11.14
CA ARG A 31 -14.16 -3.49 -11.87
C ARG A 31 -13.53 -2.49 -10.92
N ILE A 32 -14.32 -1.89 -10.03
CA ILE A 32 -13.83 -0.97 -8.98
C ILE A 32 -12.78 -1.65 -8.11
N LYS A 33 -13.05 -2.86 -7.59
CA LYS A 33 -12.07 -3.62 -6.80
C LYS A 33 -10.79 -3.92 -7.59
N ARG A 34 -10.91 -4.23 -8.88
CA ARG A 34 -9.76 -4.50 -9.75
C ARG A 34 -8.88 -3.27 -9.93
N VAL A 35 -9.47 -2.11 -10.23
CA VAL A 35 -8.72 -0.84 -10.37
C VAL A 35 -7.99 -0.50 -9.07
N LEU A 36 -8.68 -0.52 -7.92
CA LEU A 36 -8.06 -0.21 -6.63
C LEU A 36 -6.94 -1.19 -6.26
N ARG A 37 -7.11 -2.49 -6.52
CA ARG A 37 -6.07 -3.50 -6.28
C ARG A 37 -4.85 -3.32 -7.19
N ALA A 38 -5.07 -2.94 -8.44
CA ALA A 38 -3.98 -2.69 -9.39
C ALA A 38 -3.13 -1.51 -8.91
N GLU A 39 -3.77 -0.39 -8.56
CA GLU A 39 -3.06 0.79 -8.06
C GLU A 39 -2.37 0.54 -6.71
N PHE A 40 -3.03 -0.17 -5.78
CA PHE A 40 -2.38 -0.56 -4.52
C PHE A 40 -1.15 -1.45 -4.74
N ARG A 41 -1.16 -2.31 -5.76
CA ARG A 41 0.00 -3.14 -6.08
C ARG A 41 1.22 -2.30 -6.46
N THR A 42 1.01 -1.21 -7.20
CA THR A 42 2.06 -0.25 -7.55
C THR A 42 2.57 0.51 -6.33
N LEU A 43 1.66 0.89 -5.43
CA LEU A 43 1.99 1.66 -4.22
C LEU A 43 2.52 0.81 -3.07
N ARG A 44 2.32 -0.51 -3.08
CA ARG A 44 2.67 -1.43 -1.99
C ARG A 44 4.13 -1.30 -1.53
N LEU A 45 5.04 -1.02 -2.45
CA LEU A 45 6.48 -0.86 -2.14
C LEU A 45 6.80 0.46 -1.43
N GLN A 46 5.93 1.47 -1.54
CA GLN A 46 6.10 2.80 -0.95
C GLN A 46 5.25 2.98 0.32
N LEU A 47 4.31 2.07 0.56
CA LEU A 47 3.42 2.12 1.71
C LEU A 47 4.08 1.46 2.93
N PRO A 48 3.96 2.05 4.12
CA PRO A 48 4.39 1.41 5.36
C PRO A 48 3.66 0.09 5.60
N ALA A 49 4.31 -0.79 6.37
CA ALA A 49 3.72 -2.03 6.86
C ALA A 49 2.42 -1.76 7.65
N GLY A 50 1.43 -2.64 7.48
CA GLY A 50 0.13 -2.52 8.12
C GLY A 50 -1.06 -2.93 7.25
N ASP A 51 -2.25 -2.84 7.85
CA ASP A 51 -3.52 -3.18 7.23
C ASP A 51 -4.27 -1.92 6.81
N TYR A 52 -4.61 -1.84 5.52
CA TYR A 52 -5.35 -0.75 4.92
C TYR A 52 -6.74 -1.24 4.52
N VAL A 53 -7.79 -0.70 5.15
CA VAL A 53 -9.18 -1.04 4.82
C VAL A 53 -9.87 0.16 4.18
N PHE A 54 -10.20 0.03 2.89
CA PHE A 54 -10.86 1.06 2.11
C PHE A 54 -12.35 0.76 1.98
N VAL A 55 -13.19 1.67 2.47
CA VAL A 55 -14.65 1.52 2.49
C VAL A 55 -15.30 2.50 1.51
N LEU A 56 -15.87 1.95 0.44
CA LEU A 56 -16.64 2.67 -0.55
C LEU A 56 -18.14 2.59 -0.22
N ARG A 57 -18.69 3.76 0.11
CA ARG A 57 -20.13 3.99 0.37
C ARG A 57 -20.79 4.68 -0.82
N ALA A 58 -22.12 4.77 -0.80
CA ALA A 58 -22.98 5.27 -1.88
C ALA A 58 -22.53 6.61 -2.52
N ALA A 59 -21.88 7.50 -1.76
CA ALA A 59 -21.31 8.74 -2.29
C ALA A 59 -20.24 8.55 -3.38
N ALA A 60 -19.74 7.32 -3.57
CA ALA A 60 -18.80 6.94 -4.64
C ALA A 60 -19.48 6.53 -5.95
N ARG A 61 -20.82 6.47 -6.00
CA ARG A 61 -21.59 5.97 -7.16
C ARG A 61 -21.38 6.78 -8.44
N THR A 62 -21.01 8.05 -8.31
CA THR A 62 -20.71 8.97 -9.42
C THR A 62 -19.22 9.12 -9.72
N SER A 63 -18.34 8.40 -9.00
CA SER A 63 -16.90 8.54 -9.19
C SER A 63 -16.39 7.61 -10.28
N ASP A 64 -15.97 8.19 -11.42
CA ASP A 64 -15.31 7.44 -12.49
C ASP A 64 -13.98 6.82 -12.04
N GLY A 65 -13.52 5.80 -12.77
CA GLY A 65 -12.27 5.09 -12.48
C GLY A 65 -11.08 5.99 -12.13
N PRO A 66 -10.79 7.06 -12.90
CA PRO A 66 -9.75 8.04 -12.56
C PRO A 66 -10.00 8.79 -11.25
N ALA A 67 -11.24 9.24 -11.00
CA ALA A 67 -11.63 9.93 -9.78
C ALA A 67 -11.44 9.03 -8.55
N LEU A 68 -11.73 7.74 -8.69
CA LEU A 68 -11.53 6.74 -7.64
C LEU A 68 -10.06 6.61 -7.23
N ARG A 69 -9.16 6.63 -8.21
CA ARG A 69 -7.70 6.58 -8.00
C ARG A 69 -7.21 7.85 -7.30
N ALA A 70 -7.63 9.02 -7.79
CA ALA A 70 -7.29 10.30 -7.18
C ALA A 70 -7.77 10.39 -5.72
N ALA A 71 -8.98 9.89 -5.44
CA ALA A 71 -9.53 9.81 -4.09
C ALA A 71 -8.72 8.86 -3.20
N MET A 72 -8.29 7.71 -3.73
CA MET A 72 -7.44 6.75 -3.01
C MET A 72 -6.10 7.38 -2.63
N HIS A 73 -5.40 8.02 -3.58
CA HIS A 73 -4.13 8.71 -3.30
C HIS A 73 -4.31 9.82 -2.26
N SER A 74 -5.39 10.58 -2.35
CA SER A 74 -5.69 11.66 -1.41
C SER A 74 -6.03 11.13 -0.01
N LEU A 75 -6.61 9.93 0.11
CA LEU A 75 -6.82 9.27 1.40
C LEU A 75 -5.52 8.72 1.99
N PHE A 76 -4.66 8.10 1.18
CA PHE A 76 -3.35 7.62 1.65
C PHE A 76 -2.43 8.77 2.11
N ARG A 77 -2.43 9.90 1.39
CA ARG A 77 -1.71 11.12 1.83
C ARG A 77 -2.25 11.65 3.15
N ARG A 78 -3.58 11.77 3.29
CA ARG A 78 -4.21 12.24 4.54
C ARG A 78 -3.99 11.30 5.72
N ALA A 79 -3.93 9.99 5.48
CA ALA A 79 -3.60 9.01 6.51
C ALA A 79 -2.11 9.03 6.89
N GLY A 80 -1.25 9.77 6.18
CA GLY A 80 0.20 9.77 6.40
C GLY A 80 0.87 8.48 5.93
N ALA A 81 0.21 7.71 5.07
CA ALA A 81 0.72 6.45 4.54
C ALA A 81 1.58 6.65 3.27
N LEU A 82 1.38 7.74 2.54
CA LEU A 82 2.26 8.15 1.46
C LEU A 82 3.11 9.33 1.93
N PRO A 83 4.45 9.27 1.82
CA PRO A 83 5.27 10.43 2.10
C PRO A 83 4.89 11.58 1.15
N PRO A 84 4.74 12.81 1.67
CA PRO A 84 4.47 13.98 0.85
C PRO A 84 5.76 14.34 0.11
N VAL A 85 5.88 13.90 -1.15
CA VAL A 85 7.07 14.13 -1.99
C VAL A 85 8.29 13.39 -1.45
N ALA A 86 8.91 12.59 -2.30
CA ALA A 86 10.22 12.03 -2.03
C ALA A 86 11.24 13.17 -1.98
N LEU A 87 11.40 13.79 -0.81
CA LEU A 87 12.75 14.14 -0.39
C LEU A 87 13.46 12.80 -0.12
N PRO A 88 14.72 12.65 -0.55
CA PRO A 88 15.48 11.48 -0.17
C PRO A 88 15.60 11.51 1.34
N VAL A 89 14.85 10.64 2.02
CA VAL A 89 15.14 10.31 3.41
C VAL A 89 16.47 9.58 3.36
N THR A 90 17.52 10.35 3.61
CA THR A 90 18.74 9.87 4.24
C THR A 90 18.34 9.30 5.59
N ALA A 91 18.13 7.99 5.61
CA ALA A 91 18.27 7.16 6.79
C ALA A 91 18.96 5.88 6.33
N ALA A 92 20.24 6.02 6.01
CA ALA A 92 21.19 5.00 6.40
C ALA A 92 21.13 4.92 7.93
N ASP A 93 20.76 3.76 8.46
CA ASP A 93 21.50 3.09 9.52
C ASP A 93 20.78 1.80 9.89
N GLY A 94 21.35 0.71 9.39
CA GLY A 94 20.80 -0.64 9.44
C GLY A 94 21.77 -1.55 8.71
N THR A 95 23.01 -1.56 9.19
CA THR A 95 24.09 -2.51 8.94
C THR A 95 23.63 -3.82 8.32
N MET A 96 23.96 -4.02 7.04
CA MET A 96 24.28 -5.33 6.50
C MET A 96 25.35 -5.97 7.39
N PRO A 97 25.11 -7.08 8.10
CA PRO A 97 26.25 -7.90 8.51
C PRO A 97 26.80 -8.51 7.21
N ALA A 98 28.07 -8.24 6.92
CA ALA A 98 28.79 -8.94 5.87
C ALA A 98 28.67 -10.44 6.12
N ALA A 99 28.06 -11.15 5.18
CA ALA A 99 28.12 -12.59 5.16
C ALA A 99 29.55 -13.02 4.81
N CYS A 100 30.15 -13.75 5.76
CA CYS A 100 31.26 -14.69 5.62
C CYS A 100 32.65 -14.14 5.26
N PRO A 101 33.61 -14.05 6.21
CA PRO A 101 35.03 -14.10 5.86
C PRO A 101 35.38 -15.51 5.34
N PRO A 102 36.12 -15.66 4.23
CA PRO A 102 36.80 -16.92 3.93
C PRO A 102 37.94 -17.08 4.95
N GLY A 103 37.90 -18.18 5.72
CA GLY A 103 38.95 -18.51 6.68
C GLY A 103 40.25 -18.90 5.99
N ASP A 104 41.36 -18.35 6.48
CA ASP A 104 42.70 -18.80 6.15
C ASP A 104 42.93 -20.23 6.68
N PRO A 105 43.48 -21.16 5.88
CA PRO A 105 43.98 -22.43 6.43
C PRO A 105 45.29 -22.21 7.22
N PRO A 106 45.53 -23.01 8.27
CA PRO A 106 46.66 -22.83 9.20
C PRO A 106 48.02 -23.17 8.56
N PRO A 107 49.13 -22.68 9.15
CA PRO A 107 50.48 -23.05 8.70
C PRO A 107 50.79 -24.51 9.06
N SER A 108 51.36 -25.22 8.09
CA SER A 108 51.95 -26.55 8.28
C SER A 108 53.44 -26.41 8.68
N PRO A 109 54.02 -27.40 9.41
CA PRO A 109 55.30 -27.30 10.11
C PRO A 109 56.54 -27.22 9.22
#